data_AF-A0ABD0YDQ2-F1
#
_entry.id   AF-A0ABD0YDQ2-F1
#
_cell.length_a   1.000
_cell.length_b   1.000
_cell.length_c   1.000
_cell.angle_alpha   90.00
_cell.angle_beta   90.00
_cell.angle_gamma   90.00
#
_symmetry.space_group_name_H-M   'P 1'
#
loop_
_entity.id
_entity.type
_entity.pdbx_description
1 polymer ?
#
loop_
_entity_poly.entity_id
_entity_poly.type
_entity_poly.pdbx_seq_one_letter_code
_entity_poly.pdbx_strand_id
1 'polypeptide(L)'
;FKSRVVACNPAEFEKTVDGKKCTVSGYEVILDDTILFPEGGGQPCDYGYLNNNPVYLVLRRGPDAVHFTENQFEIGEHVEQRVDWERRLDHMQQHSGQHLITALADSLYGFKTTAWSLGKDISFIELDTPKIKQEDVDNLEKIVNEKIRLGLNVSVQEYKADDPVLKEIRTRGLPDDHTGEVRVVSIENIESNICCGTHVSNLCQLQAIKLVGVQKGKKGKVNLQFLVGTRVLQRLASALQKEQALTTILNNGPESHVELVDKLHKTSKAAHKNHQNVLKELAALETKLLKSSSPRPKFYSLHR
;
A
#
# COMPACT_ATOMS: atom_id res chain seq x y z
N PHE A 1 -20.47 9.61 -16.23
CA PHE A 1 -21.10 8.56 -17.08
C PHE A 1 -22.55 8.42 -16.65
N LYS A 2 -23.53 8.35 -17.56
CA LYS A 2 -24.95 8.27 -17.16
C LYS A 2 -25.46 6.85 -17.29
N SER A 3 -26.20 6.38 -16.30
CA SER A 3 -26.80 5.04 -16.28
C SER A 3 -28.15 5.07 -15.58
N ARG A 4 -28.98 4.05 -15.79
CA ARG A 4 -30.32 3.95 -15.21
C ARG A 4 -30.30 3.07 -13.97
N VAL A 5 -31.06 3.44 -12.95
CA VAL A 5 -31.26 2.65 -11.74
C VAL A 5 -32.19 1.47 -12.02
N VAL A 6 -31.73 0.26 -11.76
CA VAL A 6 -32.46 -0.99 -11.98
C VAL A 6 -33.09 -1.49 -10.68
N ALA A 7 -32.38 -1.36 -9.57
CA ALA A 7 -32.87 -1.71 -8.25
C ALA A 7 -32.29 -0.78 -7.19
N CYS A 8 -33.07 -0.49 -6.15
CA CYS A 8 -32.65 0.26 -4.98
C CYS A 8 -33.34 -0.31 -3.75
N ASN A 9 -32.61 -1.08 -2.94
CA ASN A 9 -33.17 -1.79 -1.79
C ASN A 9 -32.53 -1.30 -0.48
N PRO A 10 -33.29 -1.12 0.62
CA PRO A 10 -32.71 -0.83 1.92
C PRO A 10 -31.68 -1.89 2.34
N ALA A 11 -30.58 -1.46 2.91
CA ALA A 11 -29.49 -2.32 3.35
C ALA A 11 -28.72 -1.71 4.53
N GLU A 12 -27.89 -2.53 5.16
CA GLU A 12 -26.90 -2.08 6.13
C GLU A 12 -25.51 -2.52 5.67
N PHE A 13 -24.53 -1.63 5.82
CA PHE A 13 -23.15 -1.92 5.41
C PHE A 13 -22.14 -1.30 6.37
N GLU A 14 -20.97 -1.93 6.45
CA GLU A 14 -19.86 -1.41 7.25
C GLU A 14 -19.11 -0.32 6.48
N LYS A 15 -18.92 0.83 7.14
CA LYS A 15 -18.04 1.90 6.69
C LYS A 15 -16.92 2.07 7.70
N THR A 16 -15.72 2.42 7.22
CA THR A 16 -14.63 2.83 8.11
C THR A 16 -14.57 4.35 8.15
N VAL A 17 -14.86 4.94 9.31
CA VAL A 17 -14.74 6.38 9.57
C VAL A 17 -13.67 6.56 10.66
N ASP A 18 -12.63 7.33 10.36
CA ASP A 18 -11.49 7.56 11.27
C ASP A 18 -10.84 6.29 11.83
N GLY A 19 -10.80 5.22 11.03
CA GLY A 19 -10.22 3.93 11.42
C GLY A 19 -11.12 3.06 12.31
N LYS A 20 -12.35 3.49 12.62
CA LYS A 20 -13.35 2.68 13.30
C LYS A 20 -14.40 2.18 12.31
N LYS A 21 -14.77 0.92 12.43
CA LYS A 21 -15.88 0.32 11.70
C LYS A 21 -17.20 0.76 12.34
N CYS A 22 -18.13 1.25 11.54
CA CYS A 22 -19.49 1.54 11.95
C CYS A 22 -20.47 0.94 10.93
N THR A 23 -21.56 0.35 11.43
CA THR A 23 -22.68 -0.06 10.58
C THR A 23 -23.52 1.15 10.24
N VAL A 24 -23.82 1.34 8.97
CA VAL A 24 -24.61 2.46 8.45
C VAL A 24 -25.80 1.87 7.70
N SER A 25 -27.00 2.37 8.00
CA SER A 25 -28.20 2.07 7.23
C SER A 25 -28.20 2.91 5.94
N GLY A 26 -28.54 2.29 4.82
CA GLY A 26 -28.58 2.93 3.51
C GLY A 26 -29.24 2.03 2.48
N TYR A 27 -28.71 2.02 1.27
CA TYR A 27 -29.32 1.36 0.12
C TYR A 27 -28.27 0.65 -0.74
N GLU A 28 -28.65 -0.52 -1.24
CA GLU A 28 -28.01 -1.24 -2.31
C GLU A 28 -28.62 -0.83 -3.65
N VAL A 29 -27.80 -0.24 -4.52
CA VAL A 29 -28.21 0.29 -5.80
C VAL A 29 -27.55 -0.51 -6.92
N ILE A 30 -28.36 -1.05 -7.82
CA ILE A 30 -27.91 -1.72 -9.05
C ILE A 30 -28.27 -0.81 -10.22
N LEU A 31 -27.30 -0.63 -11.13
CA LEU A 31 -27.42 0.20 -12.32
C LEU A 31 -27.35 -0.69 -13.56
N ASP A 32 -27.95 -0.25 -14.67
CA ASP A 32 -27.88 -0.97 -15.96
C ASP A 32 -26.42 -1.16 -16.43
N ASP A 33 -25.57 -0.17 -16.15
CA ASP A 33 -24.13 -0.19 -16.44
C ASP A 33 -23.38 0.70 -15.42
N THR A 34 -22.10 0.43 -15.17
CA THR A 34 -21.29 1.17 -14.19
C THR A 34 -19.84 1.38 -14.62
N ILE A 35 -19.32 2.57 -14.30
CA ILE A 35 -17.90 2.88 -14.39
C ILE A 35 -17.17 2.72 -13.05
N LEU A 36 -17.90 2.45 -11.96
CA LEU A 36 -17.33 2.20 -10.64
C LEU A 36 -16.93 0.73 -10.54
N PHE A 37 -15.64 0.48 -10.42
CA PHE A 37 -15.08 -0.87 -10.39
C PHE A 37 -15.50 -1.59 -9.10
N PRO A 38 -16.23 -2.73 -9.19
CA PRO A 38 -16.42 -3.60 -8.04
C PRO A 38 -15.08 -4.25 -7.66
N GLU A 39 -14.90 -4.66 -6.41
CA GLU A 39 -13.70 -5.41 -6.04
C GLU A 39 -13.43 -6.62 -6.95
N GLY A 40 -12.14 -6.91 -7.23
CA GLY A 40 -11.79 -8.02 -8.11
C GLY A 40 -10.28 -8.16 -8.37
N GLY A 41 -9.80 -9.40 -8.54
CA GLY A 41 -8.40 -9.67 -8.91
C GLY A 41 -7.35 -9.25 -7.86
N GLY A 42 -7.78 -9.01 -6.62
CA GLY A 42 -6.93 -8.45 -5.55
C GLY A 42 -6.91 -6.92 -5.48
N GLN A 43 -7.61 -6.23 -6.40
CA GLN A 43 -7.78 -4.79 -6.38
C GLN A 43 -9.04 -4.41 -5.57
N PRO A 44 -8.93 -3.48 -4.59
CA PRO A 44 -10.08 -2.97 -3.86
C PRO A 44 -11.07 -2.22 -4.75
N CYS A 45 -12.33 -2.18 -4.34
CA CYS A 45 -13.37 -1.44 -5.03
C CYS A 45 -13.07 0.07 -5.12
N ASP A 46 -13.73 0.67 -6.10
CA ASP A 46 -13.79 2.10 -6.26
C ASP A 46 -14.72 2.78 -5.27
N TYR A 47 -14.39 4.04 -5.02
CA TYR A 47 -15.34 5.00 -4.45
C TYR A 47 -15.76 5.99 -5.54
N GLY A 48 -16.84 6.69 -5.27
CA GLY A 48 -17.34 7.68 -6.21
C GLY A 48 -18.68 8.23 -5.78
N TYR A 49 -19.49 8.60 -6.77
CA TYR A 49 -20.75 9.27 -6.56
C TYR A 49 -21.77 8.82 -7.60
N LEU A 50 -23.03 8.70 -7.16
CA LEU A 50 -24.22 8.67 -8.02
C LEU A 50 -24.94 10.00 -7.83
N ASN A 51 -24.99 10.82 -8.88
CA ASN A 51 -25.26 12.26 -8.81
C ASN A 51 -24.31 12.93 -7.79
N ASN A 52 -24.87 13.46 -6.69
CA ASN A 52 -24.11 14.04 -5.60
C ASN A 52 -24.03 13.13 -4.36
N ASN A 53 -24.58 11.92 -4.42
CA ASN A 53 -24.60 10.99 -3.30
C ASN A 53 -23.35 10.11 -3.32
N PRO A 54 -22.57 10.04 -2.24
CA PRO A 54 -21.37 9.22 -2.18
C PRO A 54 -21.66 7.72 -2.27
N VAL A 55 -20.79 7.00 -2.97
CA VAL A 55 -20.71 5.54 -3.00
C VAL A 55 -19.47 5.13 -2.23
N TYR A 56 -19.65 4.36 -1.16
CA TYR A 56 -18.57 3.97 -0.25
C TYR A 56 -18.06 2.56 -0.44
N LEU A 57 -18.81 1.74 -1.16
CA LEU A 57 -18.50 0.35 -1.39
C LEU A 57 -19.18 -0.09 -2.69
N VAL A 58 -18.46 -0.85 -3.50
CA VAL A 58 -19.01 -1.51 -4.68
C VAL A 58 -18.61 -2.98 -4.62
N LEU A 59 -19.59 -3.86 -4.50
CA LEU A 59 -19.37 -5.31 -4.43
C LEU A 59 -19.91 -5.98 -5.68
N ARG A 60 -19.25 -7.06 -6.09
CA ARG A 60 -19.78 -7.95 -7.11
C ARG A 60 -20.74 -8.95 -6.47
N ARG A 61 -21.97 -9.06 -6.99
CA ARG A 61 -22.91 -10.14 -6.65
C ARG A 61 -23.42 -10.78 -7.93
N GLY A 62 -22.85 -11.94 -8.26
CA GLY A 62 -23.10 -12.58 -9.55
C GLY A 62 -22.62 -11.71 -10.71
N PRO A 63 -23.49 -11.37 -11.68
CA PRO A 63 -23.16 -10.46 -12.79
C PRO A 63 -23.21 -8.99 -12.38
N ASP A 64 -23.83 -8.66 -11.25
CA ASP A 64 -24.15 -7.27 -10.90
C ASP A 64 -23.06 -6.61 -10.05
N ALA A 65 -22.85 -5.32 -10.30
CA ALA A 65 -22.13 -4.42 -9.40
C ALA A 65 -23.14 -3.72 -8.48
N VAL A 66 -23.04 -4.00 -7.18
CA VAL A 66 -23.92 -3.47 -6.13
C VAL A 66 -23.24 -2.30 -5.45
N HIS A 67 -23.85 -1.11 -5.57
CA HIS A 67 -23.33 0.14 -5.04
C HIS A 67 -24.01 0.45 -3.70
N PHE A 68 -23.22 0.73 -2.67
CA PHE A 68 -23.74 1.07 -1.35
C PHE A 68 -23.71 2.58 -1.14
N THR A 69 -24.89 3.14 -0.88
CA THR A 69 -25.11 4.57 -0.68
C THR A 69 -25.98 4.81 0.55
N GLU A 70 -25.91 6.00 1.15
CA GLU A 70 -26.78 6.36 2.29
C GLU A 70 -28.16 6.88 1.83
N ASN A 71 -28.33 7.16 0.54
CA ASN A 71 -29.50 7.81 -0.04
C ASN A 71 -30.29 6.88 -0.96
N GLN A 72 -31.61 7.03 -0.97
CA GLN A 72 -32.49 6.28 -1.87
C GLN A 72 -32.48 6.87 -3.28
N PHE A 73 -32.71 6.00 -4.27
CA PHE A 73 -32.92 6.34 -5.67
C PHE A 73 -34.24 5.74 -6.18
N GLU A 74 -34.87 6.41 -7.14
CA GLU A 74 -36.07 5.92 -7.82
C GLU A 74 -35.69 4.91 -8.91
N ILE A 75 -36.37 3.76 -8.94
CA ILE A 75 -36.15 2.77 -9.99
C ILE A 75 -36.56 3.36 -11.34
N GLY A 76 -35.68 3.25 -12.33
CA GLY A 76 -35.86 3.82 -13.66
C GLY A 76 -35.30 5.24 -13.83
N GLU A 77 -34.86 5.91 -12.76
CA GLU A 77 -34.22 7.21 -12.89
C GLU A 77 -32.81 7.10 -13.50
N HIS A 78 -32.38 8.16 -14.18
CA HIS A 78 -31.01 8.26 -14.69
C HIS A 78 -30.10 8.99 -13.71
N VAL A 79 -28.98 8.36 -13.35
CA VAL A 79 -27.98 8.92 -12.45
C VAL A 79 -26.66 9.16 -13.18
N GLU A 80 -25.98 10.24 -12.81
CA GLU A 80 -24.62 10.52 -13.24
C GLU A 80 -23.60 9.90 -12.28
N GLN A 81 -22.78 8.99 -12.80
CA GLN A 81 -21.68 8.39 -12.09
C GLN A 81 -20.40 9.22 -12.23
N ARG A 82 -19.73 9.43 -11.10
CA ARG A 82 -18.40 10.04 -11.02
C ARG A 82 -17.49 9.23 -10.12
N VAL A 83 -16.37 8.78 -10.65
CA VAL A 83 -15.34 8.03 -9.92
C VAL A 83 -14.52 8.99 -9.04
N ASP A 84 -14.13 8.53 -7.85
CA ASP A 84 -13.02 9.14 -7.11
C ASP A 84 -11.71 8.86 -7.87
N TRP A 85 -11.33 9.82 -8.71
CA TRP A 85 -10.24 9.63 -9.66
C TRP A 85 -8.88 9.45 -8.99
N GLU A 86 -8.62 10.10 -7.85
CA GLU A 86 -7.35 9.96 -7.15
C GLU A 86 -7.17 8.52 -6.65
N ARG A 87 -8.21 7.95 -6.06
CA ARG A 87 -8.24 6.54 -5.63
C ARG A 87 -8.11 5.60 -6.82
N ARG A 88 -8.89 5.82 -7.88
CA ARG A 88 -8.87 4.97 -9.09
C ARG A 88 -7.49 4.97 -9.74
N LEU A 89 -6.88 6.14 -9.91
CA LEU A 89 -5.55 6.26 -10.50
C LEU A 89 -4.50 5.58 -9.64
N ASP A 90 -4.53 5.76 -8.31
CA ASP A 90 -3.63 5.05 -7.40
C ASP A 90 -3.74 3.52 -7.57
N HIS A 91 -4.97 2.98 -7.58
CA HIS A 91 -5.18 1.56 -7.78
C HIS A 91 -4.66 1.08 -9.14
N MET A 92 -4.96 1.81 -10.23
CA MET A 92 -4.45 1.51 -11.57
C MET A 92 -2.92 1.51 -11.63
N GLN A 93 -2.29 2.46 -10.93
CA GLN A 93 -0.84 2.56 -10.83
C GLN A 93 -0.25 1.38 -10.08
N GLN A 94 -0.77 1.04 -8.89
CA GLN A 94 -0.28 -0.11 -8.13
C GLN A 94 -0.47 -1.43 -8.89
N HIS A 95 -1.63 -1.62 -9.52
CA HIS A 95 -1.95 -2.85 -10.23
C HIS A 95 -1.10 -3.01 -11.49
N SER A 96 -1.00 -1.98 -12.33
CA SER A 96 -0.18 -2.07 -13.55
C SER A 96 1.32 -2.15 -13.23
N GLY A 97 1.77 -1.45 -12.18
CA GLY A 97 3.13 -1.61 -11.68
C GLY A 97 3.40 -3.02 -11.16
N GLN A 98 2.43 -3.68 -10.51
CA GLN A 98 2.56 -5.08 -10.13
C GLN A 98 2.78 -5.97 -11.35
N HIS A 99 1.97 -5.84 -12.41
CA HIS A 99 2.14 -6.64 -13.63
C HIS A 99 3.53 -6.45 -14.24
N LEU A 100 4.00 -5.20 -14.34
CA LEU A 100 5.31 -4.89 -14.88
C LEU A 100 6.45 -5.49 -14.04
N ILE A 101 6.38 -5.37 -12.71
CA ILE A 101 7.38 -5.96 -11.80
C ILE A 101 7.35 -7.49 -11.90
N THR A 102 6.16 -8.10 -11.91
CA THR A 102 5.97 -9.56 -12.01
C THR A 102 6.47 -10.13 -13.33
N ALA A 103 6.33 -9.41 -14.44
CA ALA A 103 6.86 -9.80 -15.74
C ALA A 103 8.40 -9.80 -15.76
N LEU A 104 8.99 -8.71 -15.28
CA LEU A 104 10.44 -8.51 -15.30
C LEU A 104 11.15 -9.38 -14.26
N ALA A 105 10.57 -9.58 -13.07
CA ALA A 105 11.13 -10.45 -12.05
C ALA A 105 11.19 -11.92 -12.52
N ASP A 106 10.16 -12.38 -13.24
CA ASP A 106 10.12 -13.73 -13.80
C ASP A 106 11.09 -13.88 -14.98
N SER A 107 11.05 -12.96 -15.95
CA SER A 107 11.89 -13.05 -17.15
C SER A 107 13.40 -12.90 -16.88
N LEU A 108 13.79 -12.01 -15.95
CA LEU A 108 15.20 -11.75 -15.67
C LEU A 108 15.80 -12.76 -14.67
N TYR A 109 15.00 -13.25 -13.72
CA TYR A 109 15.51 -13.98 -12.56
C TYR A 109 14.77 -15.30 -12.27
N GLY A 110 13.70 -15.62 -13.01
CA GLY A 110 12.84 -16.77 -12.74
C GLY A 110 12.02 -16.64 -11.45
N PHE A 111 11.84 -15.43 -10.92
CA PHE A 111 11.06 -15.19 -9.71
C PHE A 111 9.57 -15.19 -10.01
N LYS A 112 8.97 -16.39 -10.02
CA LYS A 112 7.55 -16.58 -10.25
C LYS A 112 6.71 -15.94 -9.15
N THR A 113 5.65 -15.22 -9.53
CA THR A 113 4.75 -14.60 -8.56
C THR A 113 3.64 -15.56 -8.14
N THR A 114 3.54 -15.86 -6.85
CA THR A 114 2.51 -16.76 -6.30
C THR A 114 1.30 -16.05 -5.72
N ALA A 115 1.49 -14.84 -5.19
CA ALA A 115 0.41 -14.01 -4.67
C ALA A 115 0.79 -12.53 -4.80
N TRP A 116 -0.18 -11.63 -4.67
CA TRP A 116 0.08 -10.20 -4.54
C TRP A 116 -1.00 -9.58 -3.66
N SER A 117 -0.73 -8.41 -3.11
CA SER A 117 -1.73 -7.63 -2.38
C SER A 117 -1.54 -6.14 -2.62
N LEU A 118 -2.66 -5.46 -2.89
CA LEU A 118 -2.73 -4.01 -2.95
C LEU A 118 -3.03 -3.49 -1.53
N GLY A 119 -1.99 -3.14 -0.80
CA GLY A 119 -2.15 -2.58 0.55
C GLY A 119 -2.52 -1.10 0.51
N LYS A 120 -3.02 -0.57 1.64
CA LYS A 120 -3.38 0.86 1.76
C LYS A 120 -2.17 1.78 1.54
N ASP A 121 -1.04 1.47 2.16
CA ASP A 121 0.17 2.28 2.08
C ASP A 121 1.24 1.61 1.20
N ILE A 122 1.51 0.33 1.42
CA ILE A 122 2.53 -0.47 0.71
C ILE A 122 1.88 -1.70 0.09
N SER A 123 2.24 -2.01 -1.15
CA SER A 123 1.78 -3.21 -1.87
C SER A 123 2.86 -4.30 -1.85
N PHE A 124 2.45 -5.55 -2.05
CA PHE A 124 3.35 -6.71 -1.96
C PHE A 124 3.19 -7.66 -3.15
N ILE A 125 4.30 -8.25 -3.56
CA ILE A 125 4.37 -9.35 -4.53
C ILE A 125 5.05 -10.53 -3.84
N GLU A 126 4.35 -11.64 -3.65
CA GLU A 126 4.94 -12.88 -3.13
C GLU A 126 5.63 -13.62 -4.27
N LEU A 127 6.93 -13.81 -4.15
CA LEU A 127 7.79 -14.47 -5.13
C LEU A 127 8.20 -15.86 -4.62
N ASP A 128 8.17 -16.84 -5.50
CA ASP A 128 8.50 -18.25 -5.22
C ASP A 128 10.01 -18.48 -5.17
N THR A 129 10.66 -17.81 -4.23
CA THR A 129 12.10 -17.93 -3.99
C THR A 129 12.39 -17.74 -2.50
N PRO A 130 13.37 -18.47 -1.93
CA PRO A 130 13.72 -18.35 -0.51
C PRO A 130 14.50 -17.08 -0.18
N LYS A 131 15.13 -16.44 -1.18
CA LYS A 131 15.93 -15.22 -0.99
C LYS A 131 16.07 -14.46 -2.31
N ILE A 132 16.23 -13.15 -2.19
CA ILE A 132 16.58 -12.26 -3.30
C ILE A 132 17.77 -11.41 -2.82
N LYS A 133 18.78 -11.23 -3.66
CA LYS A 133 19.92 -10.36 -3.33
C LYS A 133 19.51 -8.90 -3.51
N GLN A 134 20.07 -8.00 -2.71
CA GLN A 134 19.77 -6.57 -2.84
C GLN A 134 20.13 -6.04 -4.25
N GLU A 135 21.23 -6.51 -4.84
CA GLU A 135 21.63 -6.15 -6.20
C GLU A 135 20.57 -6.52 -7.26
N ASP A 136 19.92 -7.68 -7.12
CA ASP A 136 18.84 -8.10 -8.03
C ASP A 136 17.61 -7.17 -7.88
N VAL A 137 17.30 -6.75 -6.64
CA VAL A 137 16.21 -5.79 -6.37
C VAL A 137 16.53 -4.42 -7.00
N ASP A 138 17.75 -3.93 -6.81
CA ASP A 138 18.16 -2.61 -7.31
C ASP A 138 18.17 -2.58 -8.85
N ASN A 139 18.67 -3.65 -9.48
CA ASN A 139 18.65 -3.78 -10.93
C ASN A 139 17.23 -3.94 -11.49
N LEU A 140 16.37 -4.73 -10.83
CA LEU A 140 14.96 -4.84 -11.19
C LEU A 140 14.26 -3.47 -11.11
N GLU A 141 14.44 -2.72 -10.02
CA GLU A 141 13.86 -1.38 -9.87
C GLU A 141 14.30 -0.44 -11.00
N LYS A 142 15.58 -0.48 -11.35
CA LYS A 142 16.14 0.33 -12.44
C LYS A 142 15.47 -0.01 -13.77
N ILE A 143 15.40 -1.29 -14.14
CA ILE A 143 14.82 -1.73 -15.42
C ILE A 143 13.33 -1.43 -15.48
N VAL A 144 12.58 -1.64 -14.39
CA VAL A 144 11.15 -1.30 -14.35
C VAL A 144 10.95 0.20 -14.61
N ASN A 145 11.72 1.06 -13.94
CA ASN A 145 11.66 2.50 -14.17
C ASN A 145 12.12 2.91 -15.58
N GLU A 146 13.05 2.17 -16.20
CA GLU A 146 13.41 2.36 -17.62
C GLU A 146 12.21 2.08 -18.53
N LYS A 147 11.49 0.97 -18.34
CA LYS A 147 10.29 0.66 -19.13
C LYS A 147 9.18 1.69 -18.94
N ILE A 148 9.04 2.23 -17.73
CA ILE A 148 8.12 3.35 -17.44
C ILE A 148 8.47 4.58 -18.26
N ARG A 149 9.76 4.96 -18.31
CA ARG A 149 10.22 6.13 -19.10
C ARG A 149 10.05 5.96 -20.60
N LEU A 150 10.11 4.72 -21.10
CA LEU A 150 9.85 4.44 -22.51
C LEU A 150 8.37 4.64 -22.89
N GLY A 151 7.46 4.67 -21.92
CA GLY A 151 6.05 4.93 -22.18
C GLY A 151 5.41 3.89 -23.08
N LEU A 152 5.64 2.61 -22.77
CA LEU A 152 5.05 1.50 -23.52
C LEU A 152 3.53 1.47 -23.33
N ASN A 153 2.80 1.09 -24.39
CA ASN A 153 1.35 1.04 -24.33
C ASN A 153 0.87 -0.14 -23.47
N VAL A 154 -0.26 0.08 -22.80
CA VAL A 154 -0.99 -0.95 -22.07
C VAL A 154 -2.38 -1.06 -22.68
N SER A 155 -2.66 -2.21 -23.28
CA SER A 155 -3.91 -2.46 -24.00
C SER A 155 -4.74 -3.54 -23.32
N VAL A 156 -6.05 -3.43 -23.46
CA VAL A 156 -7.02 -4.40 -22.98
C VAL A 156 -7.75 -4.99 -24.18
N GLN A 157 -7.85 -6.31 -24.22
CA GLN A 157 -8.57 -7.05 -25.25
C GLN A 157 -9.44 -8.11 -24.58
N GLU A 158 -10.57 -8.41 -25.20
CA GLU A 158 -11.52 -9.42 -24.73
C GLU A 158 -11.53 -10.58 -25.73
N TYR A 159 -11.45 -11.79 -25.21
CA TYR A 159 -11.37 -13.02 -25.99
C TYR A 159 -12.46 -13.98 -25.54
N LYS A 160 -12.93 -14.84 -26.44
CA LYS A 160 -13.79 -15.96 -26.03
C LYS A 160 -12.99 -16.94 -25.19
N ALA A 161 -13.67 -17.62 -24.26
CA ALA A 161 -13.02 -18.55 -23.32
C ALA A 161 -12.28 -19.72 -24.01
N ASP A 162 -12.66 -20.07 -25.24
CA ASP A 162 -12.06 -21.13 -26.06
C ASP A 162 -11.01 -20.62 -27.07
N ASP A 163 -10.70 -19.32 -27.06
CA ASP A 163 -9.76 -18.72 -28.00
C ASP A 163 -8.34 -19.30 -27.81
N PRO A 164 -7.68 -19.79 -28.89
CA PRO A 164 -6.36 -20.40 -28.80
C PRO A 164 -5.28 -19.45 -28.23
N VAL A 165 -5.43 -18.12 -28.40
CA VAL A 165 -4.49 -17.12 -27.89
C VAL A 165 -4.35 -17.22 -26.35
N LEU A 166 -5.42 -17.61 -25.64
CA LEU A 166 -5.40 -17.77 -24.18
C LEU A 166 -4.45 -18.87 -23.68
N LYS A 167 -4.04 -19.81 -24.54
CA LYS A 167 -3.09 -20.88 -24.18
C LYS A 167 -1.64 -20.38 -24.08
N GLU A 168 -1.33 -19.29 -24.76
CA GLU A 168 0.02 -18.69 -24.80
C GLU A 168 0.17 -17.55 -23.78
N ILE A 169 -0.94 -17.12 -23.18
CA ILE A 169 -0.98 -16.02 -22.21
C ILE A 169 -0.68 -16.53 -20.79
N ARG A 170 0.10 -15.73 -20.04
CA ARG A 170 0.36 -16.02 -18.63
C ARG A 170 -0.97 -15.95 -17.86
N THR A 171 -1.35 -17.06 -17.23
CA THR A 171 -2.60 -17.16 -16.49
C THR A 171 -2.41 -17.88 -15.16
N ARG A 172 -3.23 -17.52 -14.18
CA ARG A 172 -3.41 -18.30 -12.94
C ARG A 172 -4.62 -19.25 -13.01
N GLY A 173 -5.20 -19.40 -14.20
CA GLY A 173 -6.50 -20.03 -14.41
C GLY A 173 -7.63 -19.01 -14.35
N LEU A 174 -8.76 -19.38 -14.95
CA LEU A 174 -10.03 -18.68 -14.77
C LEU A 174 -10.73 -19.26 -13.54
N PRO A 175 -11.44 -18.45 -12.75
CA PRO A 175 -12.33 -18.96 -11.71
C PRO A 175 -13.35 -19.96 -12.27
N ASP A 176 -13.74 -20.95 -11.47
CA ASP A 176 -14.71 -21.99 -11.90
C ASP A 176 -16.10 -21.41 -12.24
N ASP A 177 -16.43 -20.24 -11.69
CA ASP A 177 -17.66 -19.48 -11.93
C ASP A 177 -17.51 -18.42 -13.05
N HIS A 178 -16.39 -18.42 -13.77
CA HIS A 178 -16.18 -17.48 -14.87
C HIS A 178 -17.19 -17.74 -16.00
N THR A 179 -17.88 -16.67 -16.39
CA THR A 179 -18.83 -16.65 -17.51
C THR A 179 -18.52 -15.44 -18.38
N GLY A 180 -18.69 -15.59 -19.69
CA GLY A 180 -18.46 -14.52 -20.66
C GLY A 180 -17.04 -14.50 -21.23
N GLU A 181 -16.61 -13.30 -21.64
CA GLU A 181 -15.32 -13.09 -22.29
C GLU A 181 -14.19 -12.94 -21.28
N VAL A 182 -13.01 -13.39 -21.69
CA VAL A 182 -11.77 -13.36 -20.92
C VAL A 182 -11.04 -12.07 -21.26
N ARG A 183 -10.89 -11.22 -20.24
CA ARG A 183 -10.16 -9.96 -20.35
C ARG A 183 -8.66 -10.18 -20.21
N VAL A 184 -7.91 -9.80 -21.23
CA VAL A 184 -6.45 -9.88 -21.30
C VAL A 184 -5.88 -8.46 -21.31
N VAL A 185 -4.95 -8.22 -20.39
CA VAL A 185 -4.20 -6.98 -20.28
C VAL A 185 -2.80 -7.24 -20.84
N SER A 186 -2.37 -6.42 -21.79
CA SER A 186 -1.06 -6.56 -22.44
C SER A 186 -0.25 -5.30 -22.24
N ILE A 187 0.96 -5.46 -21.69
CA ILE A 187 2.00 -4.45 -21.69
C ILE A 187 2.85 -4.71 -22.94
N GLU A 188 2.85 -3.75 -23.85
CA GLU A 188 3.52 -3.83 -25.14
C GLU A 188 4.96 -4.36 -25.02
N ASN A 189 5.26 -5.40 -25.79
CA ASN A 189 6.57 -6.06 -25.85
C ASN A 189 7.12 -6.59 -24.50
N ILE A 190 6.25 -6.80 -23.50
CA ILE A 190 6.65 -7.30 -22.17
C ILE A 190 5.85 -8.54 -21.78
N GLU A 191 4.54 -8.41 -21.57
CA GLU A 191 3.69 -9.50 -21.07
C GLU A 191 2.23 -9.27 -21.45
N SER A 192 1.51 -10.37 -21.68
CA SER A 192 0.05 -10.43 -21.67
C SER A 192 -0.42 -11.32 -20.51
N ASN A 193 -1.44 -10.87 -19.78
CA ASN A 193 -1.96 -11.56 -18.59
C ASN A 193 -3.49 -11.46 -18.52
N ILE A 194 -4.14 -12.55 -18.08
CA ILE A 194 -5.59 -12.54 -17.81
C ILE A 194 -5.85 -11.76 -16.52
N CYS A 195 -6.52 -10.62 -16.63
CA CYS A 195 -6.79 -9.77 -15.48
C CYS A 195 -8.08 -8.96 -15.64
N CYS A 196 -8.89 -8.93 -14.58
CA CYS A 196 -10.13 -8.14 -14.51
C CYS A 196 -9.96 -6.76 -13.89
N GLY A 197 -8.78 -6.43 -13.34
CA GLY A 197 -8.54 -5.16 -12.65
C GLY A 197 -8.42 -3.95 -13.57
N THR A 198 -8.40 -2.75 -12.99
CA THR A 198 -8.22 -1.52 -13.76
C THR A 198 -6.74 -1.24 -13.99
N HIS A 199 -6.37 -0.83 -15.20
CA HIS A 199 -4.99 -0.58 -15.58
C HIS A 199 -4.82 0.79 -16.22
N VAL A 200 -3.62 1.36 -16.07
CA VAL A 200 -3.19 2.53 -16.86
C VAL A 200 -3.17 2.15 -18.34
N SER A 201 -3.30 3.12 -19.24
CA SER A 201 -3.24 2.89 -20.69
C SER A 201 -1.81 3.02 -21.25
N ASN A 202 -0.90 3.57 -20.46
CA ASN A 202 0.49 3.74 -20.83
C ASN A 202 1.40 3.72 -19.59
N LEU A 203 2.57 3.10 -19.69
CA LEU A 203 3.47 2.97 -18.55
C LEU A 203 3.95 4.32 -17.99
N CYS A 204 4.01 5.39 -18.77
CA CYS A 204 4.34 6.74 -18.26
C CYS A 204 3.39 7.20 -17.15
N GLN A 205 2.14 6.74 -17.16
CA GLN A 205 1.16 7.08 -16.11
C GLN A 205 1.53 6.47 -14.74
N LEU A 206 2.44 5.50 -14.70
CA LEU A 206 3.03 5.00 -13.45
C LEU A 206 3.98 5.99 -12.79
N GLN A 207 4.50 6.97 -13.54
CA GLN A 207 5.48 7.99 -13.12
C GLN A 207 6.82 7.40 -12.66
N ALA A 208 6.82 6.68 -11.54
CA ALA A 208 7.98 5.98 -10.99
C ALA A 208 7.52 4.80 -10.12
N ILE A 209 8.41 3.84 -9.91
CA ILE A 209 8.26 2.82 -8.86
C ILE A 209 9.40 2.89 -7.86
N LYS A 210 9.14 2.39 -6.65
CA LYS A 210 10.16 2.11 -5.64
C LYS A 210 9.93 0.72 -5.04
N LEU A 211 10.97 -0.12 -5.08
CA LEU A 211 11.04 -1.37 -4.33
C LEU A 211 11.57 -1.04 -2.93
N VAL A 212 10.69 -1.11 -1.94
CA VAL A 212 10.95 -0.59 -0.59
C VAL A 212 11.74 -1.58 0.26
N GLY A 213 11.65 -2.86 -0.06
CA GLY A 213 12.37 -3.91 0.65
C GLY A 213 11.80 -5.29 0.40
N VAL A 214 12.45 -6.29 1.00
CA VAL A 214 12.06 -7.69 0.91
C VAL A 214 11.76 -8.20 2.32
N GLN A 215 10.59 -8.80 2.51
CA GLN A 215 10.21 -9.47 3.74
C GLN A 215 10.16 -10.98 3.55
N LYS A 216 10.36 -11.73 4.64
CA LYS A 216 10.21 -13.19 4.62
C LYS A 216 8.72 -13.55 4.45
N GLY A 217 8.41 -14.30 3.41
CA GLY A 217 7.08 -14.86 3.16
C GLY A 217 6.88 -16.21 3.84
N LYS A 218 5.73 -16.84 3.59
CA LYS A 218 5.42 -18.18 4.12
C LYS A 218 6.10 -19.26 3.27
N LYS A 219 6.35 -20.44 3.87
CA LYS A 219 6.81 -21.65 3.14
C LYS A 219 8.05 -21.44 2.25
N GLY A 220 9.02 -20.65 2.71
CA GLY A 220 10.27 -20.43 1.96
C GLY A 220 10.13 -19.49 0.77
N LYS A 221 9.15 -18.57 0.81
CA LYS A 221 8.94 -17.51 -0.17
C LYS A 221 9.37 -16.15 0.36
N VAL A 222 9.35 -15.13 -0.49
CA VAL A 222 9.62 -13.73 -0.11
C VAL A 222 8.52 -12.81 -0.59
N ASN A 223 8.27 -11.74 0.18
CA ASN A 223 7.35 -10.67 -0.17
C ASN A 223 8.14 -9.44 -0.56
N LEU A 224 8.15 -9.11 -1.85
CA LEU A 224 8.73 -7.88 -2.37
C LEU A 224 7.74 -6.73 -2.14
N GLN A 225 8.18 -5.71 -1.40
CA GLN A 225 7.39 -4.52 -1.10
C GLN A 225 7.61 -3.45 -2.16
N PHE A 226 6.55 -2.86 -2.67
CA PHE A 226 6.65 -1.83 -3.71
C PHE A 226 5.64 -0.70 -3.55
N LEU A 227 5.99 0.44 -4.16
CA LEU A 227 5.17 1.63 -4.32
C LEU A 227 5.23 2.08 -5.78
N VAL A 228 4.12 2.61 -6.29
CA VAL A 228 4.03 3.15 -7.66
C VAL A 228 3.40 4.54 -7.63
N GLY A 229 3.79 5.40 -8.57
CA GLY A 229 3.12 6.67 -8.86
C GLY A 229 3.07 7.62 -7.68
N THR A 230 1.88 8.13 -7.39
CA THR A 230 1.65 9.16 -6.37
C THR A 230 2.17 8.73 -4.99
N ARG A 231 2.12 7.43 -4.67
CA ARG A 231 2.66 6.93 -3.39
C ARG A 231 4.17 7.10 -3.26
N VAL A 232 4.92 7.00 -4.36
CA VAL A 232 6.37 7.26 -4.37
C VAL A 232 6.64 8.73 -4.09
N LEU A 233 5.88 9.63 -4.73
CA LEU A 233 6.01 11.08 -4.53
C LEU A 233 5.66 11.50 -3.10
N GLN A 234 4.57 10.95 -2.54
CA GLN A 234 4.18 11.18 -1.15
C GLN A 234 5.24 10.65 -0.17
N ARG A 235 5.81 9.47 -0.43
CA ARG A 235 6.89 8.89 0.38
C ARG A 235 8.14 9.77 0.35
N LEU A 236 8.52 10.26 -0.83
CA LEU A 236 9.65 11.18 -1.01
C LEU A 236 9.41 12.49 -0.26
N ALA A 237 8.25 13.12 -0.42
CA ALA A 237 7.90 14.34 0.27
C ALA A 237 7.96 14.17 1.80
N SER A 238 7.39 13.08 2.32
CA SER A 238 7.46 12.76 3.75
C SER A 238 8.88 12.51 4.25
N ALA A 239 9.74 11.88 3.43
CA ALA A 239 11.14 11.65 3.77
C ALA A 239 11.92 12.97 3.85
N LEU A 240 11.75 13.85 2.85
CA LEU A 240 12.40 15.16 2.82
C LEU A 240 11.95 16.06 3.98
N GLN A 241 10.67 16.06 4.33
CA GLN A 241 10.17 16.80 5.50
C GLN A 241 10.83 16.33 6.81
N LYS A 242 11.00 15.02 6.98
CA LYS A 242 11.69 14.44 8.15
C LYS A 242 13.17 14.81 8.15
N GLU A 243 13.83 14.76 7.00
CA GLU A 243 15.24 15.17 6.86
C GLU A 243 15.44 16.66 7.16
N GLN A 244 14.54 17.53 6.71
CA GLN A 244 14.57 18.96 7.05
C GLN A 244 14.36 19.20 8.55
N ALA A 245 13.45 18.45 9.18
CA ALA A 245 13.26 18.50 10.62
C ALA A 245 14.53 18.05 11.38
N LEU A 246 15.18 16.96 10.94
CA LEU A 246 16.44 16.51 11.50
C LEU A 246 17.56 17.52 11.32
N THR A 247 17.64 18.18 10.16
CA THR A 247 18.60 19.26 9.89
C THR A 247 18.44 20.40 10.89
N THR A 248 17.20 20.74 11.24
CA THR A 248 16.90 21.78 12.23
C THR A 248 17.28 21.33 13.65
N ILE A 249 16.98 20.09 14.03
CA ILE A 249 17.28 19.54 15.37
C ILE A 249 18.78 19.36 15.60
N LEU A 250 19.49 18.85 14.59
CA LEU A 250 20.92 18.55 14.67
C LEU A 250 21.80 19.74 14.30
N ASN A 251 21.20 20.80 13.76
CA ASN A 251 21.88 22.01 13.28
C ASN A 251 23.03 21.69 12.31
N ASN A 252 22.79 20.77 11.38
CA ASN A 252 23.77 20.35 10.38
C ASN A 252 23.09 19.67 9.18
N GLY A 253 23.81 19.58 8.06
CA GLY A 253 23.30 19.00 6.82
C GLY A 253 23.02 17.49 6.90
N PRO A 254 22.18 16.95 5.99
CA PRO A 254 21.81 15.53 5.94
C PRO A 254 22.97 14.55 5.95
N GLU A 255 24.09 14.90 5.31
CA GLU A 255 25.31 14.11 5.25
C GLU A 255 25.90 13.78 6.62
N SER A 256 25.63 14.62 7.63
CA SER A 256 26.13 14.46 9.00
C SER A 256 25.09 13.87 9.96
N HIS A 257 23.84 13.66 9.53
CA HIS A 257 22.77 13.23 10.44
C HIS A 257 23.09 11.93 11.17
N VAL A 258 23.60 10.92 10.45
CA VAL A 258 23.92 9.61 11.04
C VAL A 258 25.03 9.74 12.09
N GLU A 259 26.10 10.46 11.78
CA GLU A 259 27.21 10.69 12.70
C GLU A 259 26.77 11.46 13.95
N LEU A 260 25.98 12.53 13.77
CA LEU A 260 25.50 13.37 14.87
C LEU A 260 24.55 12.62 15.80
N VAL A 261 23.67 11.78 15.24
CA VAL A 261 22.79 10.91 16.04
C VAL A 261 23.60 9.88 16.84
N ASP A 262 24.62 9.26 16.24
CA ASP A 262 25.51 8.32 16.94
C ASP A 262 26.31 9.03 18.06
N LYS A 263 26.84 10.23 17.78
CA LYS A 263 27.52 11.06 18.78
C LYS A 263 26.59 11.44 19.93
N LEU A 264 25.37 11.89 19.64
CA LEU A 264 24.36 12.21 20.64
C LEU A 264 24.04 10.98 21.50
N HIS A 265 23.89 9.80 20.88
CA HIS A 265 23.63 8.56 21.60
C HIS A 265 24.78 8.16 22.53
N LYS A 266 26.04 8.28 22.06
CA LYS A 266 27.26 8.04 22.86
C LYS A 266 27.36 9.03 24.02
N THR A 267 27.14 10.32 23.78
CA THR A 267 27.14 11.35 24.83
C THR A 267 26.02 11.11 25.86
N SER A 268 24.82 10.73 25.43
CA SER A 268 23.72 10.37 26.31
C SER A 268 24.06 9.19 27.23
N LYS A 269 24.71 8.15 26.69
CA LYS A 269 25.17 6.99 27.48
C LYS A 269 26.24 7.39 28.52
N ALA A 270 27.19 8.22 28.12
CA ALA A 270 28.24 8.72 29.02
C ALA A 270 27.66 9.59 30.15
N ALA A 271 26.75 10.50 29.81
CA ALA A 271 26.06 11.35 30.79
C ALA A 271 25.25 10.51 31.79
N HIS A 272 24.54 9.47 31.32
CA HIS A 272 23.80 8.57 32.20
C HIS A 272 24.72 7.82 33.18
N LYS A 273 25.88 7.32 32.71
CA LYS A 273 26.88 6.67 33.57
C LYS A 273 27.44 7.64 34.61
N ASN A 274 27.75 8.87 34.21
CA ASN A 274 28.25 9.90 35.13
C ASN A 274 27.20 10.27 36.18
N HIS A 275 25.93 10.41 35.79
CA HIS A 275 24.83 10.65 36.72
C HIS A 275 24.74 9.54 37.79
N GLN A 276 24.79 8.26 37.39
CA GLN A 276 24.79 7.15 38.35
C GLN A 276 25.99 7.21 39.31
N ASN A 277 27.16 7.62 38.83
CA ASN A 277 28.34 7.76 39.68
C ASN A 277 28.18 8.91 40.68
N VAL A 278 27.71 10.07 40.23
CA VAL A 278 27.45 11.23 41.11
C VAL A 278 26.41 10.89 42.18
N LEU A 279 25.33 10.17 41.83
CA LEU A 279 24.34 9.72 42.82
C LEU A 279 24.97 8.79 43.88
N LYS A 280 25.87 7.89 43.47
CA LYS A 280 26.61 7.02 44.42
C LYS A 280 27.53 7.82 45.33
N GLU A 281 28.26 8.78 44.78
CA GLU A 281 29.14 9.66 45.57
C GLU A 281 28.35 10.55 46.53
N LEU A 282 27.22 11.11 46.08
CA LEU A 282 26.32 11.90 46.92
C LEU A 282 25.76 11.05 48.08
N ALA A 283 25.27 9.84 47.80
CA ALA A 283 24.78 8.93 48.83
C ALA A 283 25.88 8.60 49.87
N ALA A 284 27.13 8.45 49.41
CA ALA A 284 28.27 8.23 50.31
C ALA A 284 28.58 9.47 51.17
N LEU A 285 28.49 10.67 50.60
CA LEU A 285 28.68 11.93 51.33
C LEU A 285 27.57 12.20 52.35
N GLU A 286 26.30 12.01 51.98
CA GLU A 286 25.16 12.12 52.91
C GLU A 286 25.31 11.15 54.07
N THR A 287 25.72 9.90 53.79
CA THR A 287 26.03 8.91 54.83
C THR A 287 27.11 9.42 55.80
N LYS A 288 28.16 10.07 55.30
CA LYS A 288 29.22 10.64 56.16
C LYS A 288 28.68 11.80 57.01
N LEU A 289 27.95 12.74 56.40
CA LEU A 289 27.32 13.88 57.07
C LEU A 289 26.39 13.45 58.20
N LEU A 290 25.53 12.47 57.94
CA LEU A 290 24.63 11.89 58.95
C LEU A 290 25.42 11.28 60.10
N LYS A 291 26.50 10.54 59.82
CA LYS A 291 27.37 9.95 60.86
C LYS A 291 28.07 10.99 61.73
N SER A 292 28.43 12.14 61.15
CA SER A 292 29.09 13.26 61.84
C SER A 292 28.13 14.24 62.51
N SER A 293 26.83 14.20 62.21
CA SER A 293 25.85 15.11 62.82
C SER A 293 25.71 14.86 64.34
N SER A 294 25.63 15.94 65.11
CA SER A 294 25.42 15.90 66.56
C SER A 294 24.41 16.97 66.99
N PRO A 295 23.34 16.61 67.73
CA PRO A 295 22.97 15.23 68.08
C PRO A 295 22.51 14.45 66.84
N ARG A 296 22.75 13.14 66.83
CA ARG A 296 22.33 12.28 65.72
C ARG A 296 20.80 12.21 65.65
N PRO A 297 20.20 12.13 64.44
CA PRO A 297 18.76 11.92 64.29
C PRO A 297 18.31 10.65 65.02
N LYS A 298 17.16 10.74 65.69
CA LYS A 298 16.63 9.68 66.58
C LYS A 298 16.30 8.37 65.84
N PHE A 299 15.97 8.45 64.54
CA PHE A 299 15.71 7.30 63.67
C PHE A 299 16.26 7.59 62.27
N TYR A 300 17.08 6.70 61.73
CA TYR A 300 17.44 6.67 60.30
C TYR A 300 17.68 5.23 59.85
N SER A 301 17.37 4.94 58.60
CA SER A 301 17.61 3.64 57.96
C SER A 301 18.66 3.81 56.86
N LEU A 302 19.77 3.08 56.93
CA LEU A 302 20.65 2.87 55.79
C LEU A 302 20.12 1.67 55.02
N HIS A 303 19.46 1.91 53.89
CA HIS A 303 19.35 0.86 52.88
C HIS A 303 20.72 0.69 52.22
N ARG A 304 21.33 -0.47 52.46
CA ARG A 304 22.50 -0.96 51.72
C ARG A 304 22.09 -1.43 50.34
#